data_AF-A0A3C7Z997-F1
#
_entry.id   AF-A0A3C7Z997-F1
#
_cell.length_a   1.000
_cell.length_b   1.000
_cell.length_c   1.000
_cell.angle_alpha   90.00
_cell.angle_beta   90.00
_cell.angle_gamma   90.00
#
_symmetry.space_group_name_H-M   'P 1'
#
loop_
_entity.id
_entity.type
_entity.pdbx_description
1 polymer ?
#
loop_
_entity_poly.entity_id
_entity_poly.type
_entity_poly.pdbx_seq_one_letter_code
_entity_poly.pdbx_strand_id
1 'polypeptide(L)'
;MKKTNNTPTLRHKITTIFGYALFGAVVLSFLLTTVVPMVSALQYTTARHANIIVLIIVFAVALILPALASYLIGDTSTNSKKETLHRYNGVLFGFAAYWVAMLMSWVGFSTVFGVSDQSFPVPLIATNVAPVVLTIFIMTILAFAFAKKQKKNTSALQYLPYQILLTVSVVGAFVAPYISEAPYVSFDGAGWLVIPAIAVGIAYAVLRNQKMSRFALLSDAIIVMTIGWVSIWIADSFVGMLQVPYPLADIPSYIIGLIVFSTYLFLRVRRR
;
A
#
# COMPACT_ATOMS: atom_id res chain seq x y z
N MET A 1 40.12 -8.52 1.52
CA MET A 1 38.67 -8.23 1.70
C MET A 1 38.46 -6.72 1.79
N LYS A 2 38.00 -6.05 0.73
CA LYS A 2 37.68 -4.61 0.79
C LYS A 2 36.39 -4.43 1.62
N LYS A 3 36.50 -3.70 2.74
CA LYS A 3 35.35 -3.18 3.50
C LYS A 3 34.51 -2.34 2.53
N THR A 4 33.35 -2.84 2.13
CA THR A 4 32.37 -2.04 1.41
C THR A 4 31.88 -0.96 2.35
N ASN A 5 32.19 0.29 2.01
CA ASN A 5 31.93 1.46 2.84
C ASN A 5 30.47 1.54 3.26
N ASN A 6 30.29 1.89 4.53
CA ASN A 6 29.05 1.87 5.28
C ASN A 6 28.10 3.02 4.97
N THR A 7 28.17 3.61 3.77
CA THR A 7 27.24 4.67 3.36
C THR A 7 25.83 4.10 3.13
N PRO A 8 24.77 4.79 3.57
CA PRO A 8 23.42 4.51 3.11
C PRO A 8 23.42 4.53 1.59
N THR A 9 22.91 3.49 0.94
CA THR A 9 22.73 3.55 -0.51
C THR A 9 21.70 4.64 -0.78
N LEU A 10 21.96 5.49 -1.79
CA LEU A 10 21.04 6.53 -2.22
C LEU A 10 19.61 5.98 -2.41
N ARG A 11 19.51 4.73 -2.87
CA ARG A 11 18.28 3.95 -2.99
C ARG A 11 17.46 3.81 -1.70
N HIS A 12 18.09 3.56 -0.55
CA HIS A 12 17.39 3.47 0.73
C HIS A 12 16.74 4.81 1.06
N LYS A 13 17.51 5.90 0.94
CA LYS A 13 17.02 7.26 1.21
C LYS A 13 15.85 7.64 0.31
N ILE A 14 15.97 7.43 -1.01
CA ILE A 14 14.91 7.75 -1.97
C ILE A 14 13.63 6.97 -1.63
N THR A 15 13.74 5.67 -1.37
CA THR A 15 12.55 4.85 -1.05
C THR A 15 11.90 5.30 0.25
N THR A 16 12.69 5.63 1.28
CA THR A 16 12.17 6.15 2.55
C THR A 16 11.44 7.49 2.36
N ILE A 17 12.02 8.42 1.60
CA ILE A 17 11.41 9.73 1.32
C ILE A 17 10.08 9.55 0.59
N PHE A 18 10.04 8.77 -0.48
CA PHE A 18 8.80 8.50 -1.21
C PHE A 18 7.78 7.77 -0.35
N GLY A 19 8.20 6.81 0.48
CA GLY A 19 7.31 6.10 1.40
C GLY A 19 6.64 7.04 2.41
N TYR A 20 7.41 7.94 3.03
CA TYR A 20 6.84 8.92 3.96
C TYR A 20 5.95 9.96 3.27
N ALA A 21 6.37 10.45 2.10
CA ALA A 21 5.58 11.40 1.33
C ALA A 21 4.23 10.79 0.91
N LEU A 22 4.24 9.55 0.42
CA LEU A 22 3.02 8.83 0.07
C LEU A 22 2.14 8.57 1.29
N PHE A 23 2.71 8.13 2.41
CA PHE A 23 1.94 7.92 3.62
C PHE A 23 1.25 9.21 4.09
N GLY A 24 1.99 10.33 4.12
CA GLY A 24 1.42 11.64 4.44
C GLY A 24 0.32 12.07 3.46
N ALA A 25 0.52 11.82 2.16
CA ALA A 25 -0.47 12.12 1.13
C ALA A 25 -1.73 11.23 1.24
N VAL A 26 -1.60 9.95 1.60
CA VAL A 26 -2.74 9.05 1.89
C VAL A 26 -3.54 9.57 3.08
N VAL A 27 -2.87 9.93 4.18
CA VAL A 27 -3.54 10.49 5.37
C VAL A 27 -4.26 11.79 5.01
N LEU A 28 -3.60 12.69 4.28
CA LEU A 28 -4.20 13.95 3.85
C LEU A 28 -5.41 13.72 2.93
N SER A 29 -5.28 12.81 1.96
CA SER A 29 -6.37 12.41 1.07
C SER A 29 -7.56 11.94 1.89
N PHE A 30 -7.37 11.00 2.83
CA PHE A 30 -8.43 10.49 3.69
C PHE A 30 -9.10 11.56 4.55
N LEU A 31 -8.34 12.49 5.12
CA LEU A 31 -8.89 13.61 5.87
C LEU A 31 -9.84 14.45 5.00
N LEU A 32 -9.44 14.73 3.76
CA LEU A 32 -10.19 15.61 2.87
C LEU A 32 -11.35 14.92 2.16
N THR A 33 -11.20 13.64 1.80
CA THR A 33 -12.21 12.90 1.01
C THR A 33 -13.18 12.11 1.88
N THR A 34 -12.82 11.79 3.13
CA THR A 34 -13.66 10.97 4.01
C THR A 34 -14.02 11.74 5.28
N VAL A 35 -13.05 12.24 6.04
CA VAL A 35 -13.32 12.85 7.34
C VAL A 35 -14.10 14.16 7.21
N VAL A 36 -13.67 15.09 6.35
CA VAL A 36 -14.34 16.39 6.17
C VAL A 36 -15.81 16.21 5.72
N PRO A 37 -16.12 15.41 4.69
CA PRO A 37 -17.51 15.15 4.30
C PRO A 37 -18.32 14.49 5.43
N MET A 38 -17.77 13.50 6.13
CA MET A 38 -18.49 12.83 7.21
C MET A 38 -18.74 13.74 8.42
N VAL A 39 -17.81 14.64 8.76
CA VAL A 39 -18.01 15.64 9.80
C VAL A 39 -19.09 16.64 9.39
N SER A 40 -19.17 17.03 8.11
CA SER A 40 -20.28 17.87 7.63
C SER A 40 -21.64 17.20 7.82
N ALA A 41 -21.71 15.86 7.72
CA ALA A 41 -22.93 15.11 7.95
C ALA A 41 -23.43 15.16 9.41
N LEU A 42 -22.55 15.50 10.37
CA LEU A 42 -22.94 15.70 11.79
C LEU A 42 -23.77 16.98 12.00
N GLN A 43 -23.80 17.90 11.02
CA GLN A 43 -24.59 19.13 11.11
C GLN A 43 -26.09 18.87 10.89
N TYR A 44 -26.47 17.72 10.33
CA TYR A 44 -27.87 17.35 10.15
C TYR A 44 -28.44 16.72 11.42
N THR A 45 -29.56 17.27 11.90
CA THR A 45 -30.23 16.82 13.13
C THR A 45 -30.84 15.42 13.02
N THR A 46 -31.08 14.94 11.81
CA THR A 46 -31.61 13.59 11.52
C THR A 46 -30.51 12.53 11.42
N ALA A 47 -29.23 12.93 11.44
CA ALA A 47 -28.12 12.01 11.33
C ALA A 47 -27.93 11.19 12.63
N ARG A 48 -27.47 9.95 12.50
CA ARG A 48 -27.04 9.13 13.64
C ARG A 48 -25.58 9.46 13.97
N HIS A 49 -25.33 10.50 14.77
CA HIS A 49 -23.98 11.00 15.08
C HIS A 49 -23.02 9.92 15.56
N ALA A 50 -23.48 9.02 16.44
CA ALA A 50 -22.68 7.91 16.94
C ALA A 50 -22.16 7.00 15.82
N ASN A 51 -23.00 6.71 14.81
CA ASN A 51 -22.61 5.86 13.69
C ASN A 51 -21.56 6.55 12.81
N ILE A 52 -21.73 7.85 12.56
CA ILE A 52 -20.77 8.64 11.77
C ILE A 52 -19.40 8.66 12.46
N ILE A 53 -19.36 8.90 13.78
CA ILE A 53 -18.10 8.91 14.55
C ILE A 53 -17.42 7.54 14.50
N VAL A 54 -18.19 6.46 14.72
CA VAL A 54 -17.65 5.09 14.65
C VAL A 54 -17.10 4.79 13.25
N LEU A 55 -17.79 5.19 12.18
CA LEU A 55 -17.33 5.00 10.80
C LEU A 55 -16.00 5.72 10.53
N ILE A 56 -15.87 6.97 10.95
CA ILE A 56 -14.62 7.74 10.81
C ILE A 56 -13.47 7.00 11.50
N ILE A 57 -13.68 6.53 12.74
CA ILE A 57 -12.65 5.80 13.50
C ILE A 57 -12.28 4.50 12.80
N VAL A 58 -13.26 3.71 12.39
CA VAL A 58 -13.04 2.40 11.74
C VAL A 58 -12.27 2.58 10.44
N PHE A 59 -12.64 3.56 9.60
CA PHE A 59 -11.93 3.81 8.35
C PHE A 59 -10.52 4.36 8.58
N ALA A 60 -10.33 5.23 9.58
CA ALA A 60 -9.01 5.72 9.93
C ALA A 60 -8.10 4.56 10.39
N VAL A 61 -8.62 3.67 11.23
CA VAL A 61 -7.91 2.47 11.69
C VAL A 61 -7.60 1.55 10.50
N ALA A 62 -8.57 1.30 9.63
CA ALA A 62 -8.41 0.44 8.46
C ALA A 62 -7.33 0.94 7.49
N LEU A 63 -7.30 2.25 7.25
CA LEU A 63 -6.38 2.87 6.31
C LEU A 63 -4.96 3.02 6.86
N ILE A 64 -4.84 3.48 8.12
CA ILE A 64 -3.56 3.97 8.66
C ILE A 64 -2.84 2.85 9.42
N LEU A 65 -3.57 2.10 10.25
CA LEU A 65 -2.96 1.21 11.24
C LEU A 65 -2.12 0.08 10.62
N PRO A 66 -2.54 -0.63 9.55
CA PRO A 66 -1.73 -1.70 8.97
C PRO A 66 -0.35 -1.24 8.53
N ALA A 67 -0.28 -0.12 7.80
CA ALA A 67 0.96 0.42 7.28
C ALA A 67 1.85 0.99 8.40
N LEU A 68 1.27 1.74 9.35
CA LEU A 68 2.02 2.34 10.46
C LEU A 68 2.55 1.28 11.44
N ALA A 69 1.71 0.33 11.85
CA ALA A 69 2.13 -0.75 12.73
C ALA A 69 3.23 -1.58 12.06
N SER A 70 3.06 -1.94 10.79
CA SER A 70 4.06 -2.73 10.07
C SER A 70 5.35 -1.95 9.82
N TYR A 71 5.28 -0.63 9.63
CA TYR A 71 6.47 0.22 9.61
C TYR A 71 7.27 0.09 10.91
N LEU A 72 6.62 0.22 12.06
CA LEU A 72 7.27 0.10 13.37
C LEU A 72 7.84 -1.31 13.60
N ILE A 73 7.10 -2.34 13.22
CA ILE A 73 7.54 -3.74 13.29
C ILE A 73 8.76 -3.98 12.38
N GLY A 74 8.78 -3.45 11.15
CA GLY A 74 9.92 -3.56 10.23
C GLY A 74 11.17 -2.80 10.72
N ASP A 75 10.97 -1.63 11.32
CA ASP A 75 12.02 -0.79 11.90
C ASP A 75 12.70 -1.50 13.10
N THR A 76 11.88 -2.00 14.03
CA THR A 76 12.32 -2.68 15.26
C THR A 76 12.93 -4.06 15.00
N SER A 77 12.46 -4.79 13.97
CA SER A 77 13.01 -6.10 13.61
C SER A 77 14.35 -6.04 12.86
N THR A 78 14.83 -4.85 12.50
CA THR A 78 16.07 -4.68 11.76
C THR A 78 17.29 -4.75 12.68
N ASN A 79 18.16 -5.76 12.50
CA ASN A 79 19.39 -5.93 13.27
C ASN A 79 20.58 -5.17 12.65
N SER A 80 20.49 -3.84 12.59
CA SER A 80 21.56 -2.96 12.10
C SER A 80 21.88 -1.86 13.10
N LYS A 81 23.01 -1.17 12.89
CA LYS A 81 23.30 0.12 13.56
C LYS A 81 22.97 1.31 12.67
N LYS A 82 22.62 1.07 11.40
CA LYS A 82 22.41 2.13 10.41
C LYS A 82 20.95 2.52 10.37
N GLU A 83 20.62 3.66 10.97
CA GLU A 83 19.25 4.21 10.99
C GLU A 83 18.56 4.20 9.62
N THR A 84 19.28 4.56 8.56
CA THR A 84 18.74 4.54 7.18
C THR A 84 18.24 3.17 6.73
N LEU A 85 18.79 2.07 7.25
CA LEU A 85 18.32 0.72 6.93
C LEU A 85 17.07 0.36 7.73
N HIS A 86 16.95 0.82 8.98
CA HIS A 86 15.75 0.63 9.79
C HIS A 86 14.55 1.32 9.13
N ARG A 87 14.67 2.61 8.83
CA ARG A 87 13.64 3.39 8.14
C ARG A 87 13.27 2.79 6.78
N TYR A 88 14.27 2.28 6.05
CA TYR A 88 14.04 1.63 4.75
C TYR A 88 13.24 0.32 4.90
N ASN A 89 13.64 -0.56 5.82
CA ASN A 89 12.93 -1.80 6.08
C ASN A 89 11.53 -1.55 6.65
N GLY A 90 11.36 -0.55 7.52
CA GLY A 90 10.06 -0.10 7.98
C GLY A 90 9.15 0.30 6.81
N VAL A 91 9.63 1.14 5.89
CA VAL A 91 8.84 1.52 4.70
C VAL A 91 8.49 0.32 3.82
N LEU A 92 9.43 -0.61 3.63
CA LEU A 92 9.16 -1.85 2.88
C LEU A 92 8.08 -2.72 3.56
N PHE A 93 8.10 -2.84 4.87
CA PHE A 93 7.05 -3.52 5.62
C PHE A 93 5.71 -2.79 5.51
N GLY A 94 5.71 -1.45 5.54
CA GLY A 94 4.52 -0.65 5.28
C GLY A 94 3.90 -0.92 3.90
N PHE A 95 4.72 -0.97 2.83
CA PHE A 95 4.23 -1.31 1.49
C PHE A 95 3.68 -2.73 1.40
N ALA A 96 4.33 -3.72 2.03
CA ALA A 96 3.82 -5.07 2.07
C ALA A 96 2.48 -5.13 2.83
N ALA A 97 2.38 -4.44 3.97
CA ALA A 97 1.16 -4.38 4.75
C ALA A 97 -0.01 -3.73 4.01
N TYR A 98 0.25 -2.68 3.21
CA TYR A 98 -0.76 -2.09 2.33
C TYR A 98 -1.38 -3.15 1.41
N TRP A 99 -0.55 -3.94 0.72
CA TRP A 99 -1.04 -4.97 -0.20
C TRP A 99 -1.67 -6.17 0.52
N VAL A 100 -1.13 -6.58 1.67
CA VAL A 100 -1.73 -7.64 2.49
C VAL A 100 -3.11 -7.19 2.97
N ALA A 101 -3.25 -5.96 3.46
CA ALA A 101 -4.53 -5.42 3.88
C ALA A 101 -5.53 -5.38 2.73
N MET A 102 -5.13 -4.86 1.56
CA MET A 102 -5.96 -4.87 0.36
C MET A 102 -6.44 -6.27 -0.02
N LEU A 103 -5.55 -7.28 -0.02
CA LEU A 103 -5.93 -8.67 -0.27
C LEU A 103 -6.90 -9.19 0.80
N MET A 104 -6.62 -8.95 2.08
CA MET A 104 -7.45 -9.43 3.18
C MET A 104 -8.84 -8.77 3.19
N SER A 105 -8.97 -7.54 2.70
CA SER A 105 -10.26 -6.88 2.51
C SER A 105 -11.18 -7.62 1.53
N TRP A 106 -10.61 -8.32 0.54
CA TRP A 106 -11.38 -9.18 -0.37
C TRP A 106 -11.76 -10.53 0.26
N VAL A 107 -10.90 -11.09 1.11
CA VAL A 107 -11.21 -12.33 1.85
C VAL A 107 -12.28 -12.08 2.92
N GLY A 108 -12.30 -10.87 3.50
CA GLY A 108 -13.30 -10.42 4.46
C GLY A 108 -14.57 -9.82 3.83
N PHE A 109 -14.70 -9.85 2.50
CA PHE A 109 -15.86 -9.31 1.79
C PHE A 109 -17.08 -10.22 1.99
N SER A 110 -17.80 -10.00 3.10
CA SER A 110 -19.19 -10.41 3.18
C SER A 110 -20.01 -9.32 2.48
N THR A 111 -20.86 -9.70 1.53
CA THR A 111 -21.82 -8.80 0.89
C THR A 111 -22.75 -8.26 1.96
N VAL A 112 -22.44 -7.08 2.50
CA VAL A 112 -23.28 -6.46 3.52
C VAL A 112 -24.45 -5.75 2.84
N PHE A 113 -25.40 -6.53 2.35
CA PHE A 113 -26.72 -6.03 1.98
C PHE A 113 -27.42 -5.55 3.27
N GLY A 114 -27.88 -4.29 3.28
CA GLY A 114 -28.75 -3.76 4.35
C GLY A 114 -28.08 -3.04 5.53
N VAL A 115 -26.85 -2.51 5.39
CA VAL A 115 -26.20 -1.70 6.45
C VAL A 115 -26.99 -0.44 6.79
N SER A 116 -27.76 0.10 5.85
CA SER A 116 -28.57 1.31 6.02
C SER A 116 -29.64 1.17 7.12
N ASP A 117 -30.07 -0.05 7.43
CA ASP A 117 -31.22 -0.29 8.30
C ASP A 117 -30.83 -0.70 9.73
N GLN A 118 -29.53 -0.93 9.99
CA GLN A 118 -29.06 -1.40 11.29
C GLN A 118 -28.84 -0.25 12.29
N SER A 119 -29.29 -0.47 13.53
CA SER A 119 -29.10 0.44 14.66
C SER A 119 -27.62 0.60 15.05
N PHE A 120 -26.77 -0.38 14.75
CA PHE A 120 -25.32 -0.32 14.96
C PHE A 120 -24.57 -1.00 13.80
N PRO A 121 -23.48 -0.43 13.28
CA PRO A 121 -22.78 -0.94 12.09
C PRO A 121 -21.84 -2.12 12.40
N VAL A 122 -22.28 -3.12 13.18
CA VAL A 122 -21.46 -4.28 13.58
C VAL A 122 -20.85 -5.01 12.38
N PRO A 123 -21.60 -5.32 11.31
CA PRO A 123 -21.04 -6.03 10.16
C PRO A 123 -19.93 -5.23 9.48
N LEU A 124 -20.07 -3.91 9.40
CA LEU A 124 -19.09 -3.03 8.77
C LEU A 124 -17.82 -2.89 9.62
N ILE A 125 -17.94 -2.89 10.95
CA ILE A 125 -16.77 -2.94 11.85
C ILE A 125 -16.01 -4.25 11.64
N ALA A 126 -16.71 -5.39 11.60
CA ALA A 126 -16.08 -6.68 11.43
C ALA A 126 -15.33 -6.80 10.09
N THR A 127 -15.93 -6.33 8.99
CA THR A 127 -15.33 -6.39 7.65
C THR A 127 -14.15 -5.44 7.46
N ASN A 128 -14.06 -4.34 8.23
CA ASN A 128 -12.94 -3.40 8.15
C ASN A 128 -11.83 -3.68 9.17
N VAL A 129 -12.17 -4.18 10.37
CA VAL A 129 -11.18 -4.44 11.44
C VAL A 129 -10.49 -5.79 11.26
N ALA A 130 -11.20 -6.84 10.81
CA ALA A 130 -10.59 -8.15 10.66
C ALA A 130 -9.39 -8.17 9.68
N PRO A 131 -9.45 -7.53 8.49
CA PRO A 131 -8.30 -7.42 7.59
C PRO A 131 -7.10 -6.73 8.24
N VAL A 132 -7.32 -5.72 9.09
CA VAL A 132 -6.26 -5.00 9.81
C VAL A 132 -5.56 -5.91 10.79
N VAL A 133 -6.32 -6.62 11.63
CA VAL A 133 -5.78 -7.54 12.63
C VAL A 133 -4.98 -8.66 11.97
N LEU A 134 -5.54 -9.27 10.92
CA LEU A 134 -4.87 -10.32 10.15
C LEU A 134 -3.57 -9.80 9.49
N THR A 135 -3.61 -8.61 8.91
CA THR A 135 -2.43 -7.99 8.30
C THR A 135 -1.32 -7.79 9.33
N ILE A 136 -1.64 -7.17 10.48
CA ILE A 136 -0.66 -6.94 11.55
C ILE A 136 -0.10 -8.27 12.06
N PHE A 137 -0.94 -9.29 12.21
CA PHE A 137 -0.52 -10.62 12.63
C PHE A 137 0.47 -11.26 11.64
N ILE A 138 0.14 -11.27 10.34
CA ILE A 138 1.01 -11.79 9.27
C ILE A 138 2.34 -11.04 9.25
N MET A 139 2.30 -9.71 9.31
CA MET A 139 3.49 -8.87 9.29
C MET A 139 4.36 -9.06 10.53
N THR A 140 3.76 -9.31 11.70
CA THR A 140 4.47 -9.63 12.94
C THR A 140 5.20 -10.97 12.84
N ILE A 141 4.54 -12.02 12.31
CA ILE A 141 5.18 -13.32 12.06
C ILE A 141 6.36 -13.16 11.11
N LEU A 142 6.16 -12.43 10.01
CA LEU A 142 7.21 -12.18 9.03
C LEU A 142 8.40 -11.44 9.66
N ALA A 143 8.13 -10.42 10.48
CA ALA A 143 9.17 -9.65 11.16
C ALA A 143 9.95 -10.48 12.18
N PHE A 144 9.28 -11.32 12.95
CA PHE A 144 9.95 -12.24 13.88
C PHE A 144 10.86 -13.21 13.13
N ALA A 145 10.36 -13.81 12.05
CA ALA A 145 11.13 -14.70 11.19
C ALA A 145 12.29 -13.97 10.49
N PHE A 146 12.09 -12.71 10.11
CA PHE A 146 13.11 -11.84 9.53
C PHE A 146 14.21 -11.53 10.55
N ALA A 147 13.86 -11.06 11.76
CA ALA A 147 14.79 -10.74 12.84
C ALA A 147 15.67 -11.94 13.22
N LYS A 148 15.08 -13.14 13.33
CA LYS A 148 15.79 -14.37 13.72
C LYS A 148 16.80 -14.85 12.68
N LYS A 149 16.52 -14.69 11.39
CA LYS A 149 17.36 -15.21 10.30
C LYS A 149 18.37 -14.17 9.76
N GLN A 150 18.32 -12.93 10.23
CA GLN A 150 19.08 -11.84 9.61
C GLN A 150 20.57 -11.84 9.98
N LYS A 151 21.43 -11.70 8.97
CA LYS A 151 22.81 -11.20 9.15
C LYS A 151 22.77 -9.67 9.25
N LYS A 152 23.67 -9.07 10.04
CA LYS A 152 23.78 -7.60 10.20
C LYS A 152 23.79 -6.89 8.84
N ASN A 153 22.93 -5.88 8.68
CA ASN A 153 22.80 -5.03 7.47
C ASN A 153 22.09 -5.63 6.24
N THR A 154 21.21 -6.61 6.41
CA THR A 154 20.43 -7.16 5.29
C THR A 154 19.17 -6.32 5.04
N SER A 155 18.72 -6.18 3.80
CA SER A 155 17.43 -5.54 3.48
C SER A 155 16.30 -6.56 3.46
N ALA A 156 15.07 -6.15 3.79
CA ALA A 156 13.87 -6.96 3.59
C ALA A 156 13.72 -7.45 2.13
N LEU A 157 14.17 -6.67 1.15
CA LEU A 157 14.20 -7.08 -0.26
C LEU A 157 15.16 -8.23 -0.56
N GLN A 158 15.99 -8.68 0.37
CA GLN A 158 16.84 -9.87 0.22
C GLN A 158 16.27 -11.08 0.96
N TYR A 159 15.16 -10.92 1.68
CA TYR A 159 14.53 -11.97 2.45
C TYR A 159 13.40 -12.61 1.65
N LEU A 160 13.60 -13.87 1.25
CA LEU A 160 12.68 -14.59 0.36
C LEU A 160 11.22 -14.63 0.87
N PRO A 161 10.93 -14.88 2.17
CA PRO A 161 9.54 -14.86 2.66
C PRO A 161 8.86 -13.50 2.50
N TYR A 162 9.60 -12.38 2.66
CA TYR A 162 9.07 -11.04 2.40
C TYR A 162 8.74 -10.87 0.91
N GLN A 163 9.64 -11.30 0.03
CA GLN A 163 9.44 -11.21 -1.42
C GLN A 163 8.23 -12.01 -1.90
N ILE A 164 8.04 -13.23 -1.38
CA ILE A 164 6.88 -14.08 -1.68
C ILE A 164 5.61 -13.40 -1.19
N LEU A 165 5.56 -12.96 0.09
CA LEU A 165 4.38 -12.31 0.65
C LEU A 165 3.98 -11.09 -0.18
N LEU A 166 4.92 -10.19 -0.45
CA LEU A 166 4.64 -8.98 -1.25
C LEU A 166 4.08 -9.35 -2.63
N THR A 167 4.69 -10.32 -3.32
CA THR A 167 4.27 -10.72 -4.67
C THR A 167 2.87 -11.34 -4.65
N VAL A 168 2.62 -12.28 -3.74
CA VAL A 168 1.31 -12.93 -3.58
C VAL A 168 0.25 -11.93 -3.20
N SER A 169 0.54 -10.99 -2.30
CA SER A 169 -0.43 -9.97 -1.88
C SER A 169 -0.78 -8.99 -2.99
N VAL A 170 0.19 -8.58 -3.81
CA VAL A 170 -0.07 -7.69 -4.95
C VAL A 170 -0.90 -8.42 -6.00
N VAL A 171 -0.45 -9.60 -6.43
CA VAL A 171 -1.19 -10.40 -7.43
C VAL A 171 -2.59 -10.72 -6.91
N GLY A 172 -2.70 -11.15 -5.65
CA GLY A 172 -3.96 -11.44 -5.00
C GLY A 172 -4.88 -10.23 -4.94
N ALA A 173 -4.39 -9.05 -4.55
CA ALA A 173 -5.22 -7.84 -4.46
C ALA A 173 -5.81 -7.43 -5.82
N PHE A 174 -5.10 -7.73 -6.91
CA PHE A 174 -5.57 -7.47 -8.27
C PHE A 174 -6.49 -8.57 -8.81
N VAL A 175 -6.24 -9.83 -8.47
CA VAL A 175 -7.01 -10.98 -8.99
C VAL A 175 -8.26 -11.29 -8.16
N ALA A 176 -8.21 -11.08 -6.85
CA ALA A 176 -9.30 -11.38 -5.93
C ALA A 176 -10.67 -10.77 -6.31
N PRO A 177 -10.77 -9.50 -6.75
CA PRO A 177 -12.04 -8.91 -7.19
C PRO A 177 -12.74 -9.74 -8.27
N TYR A 178 -11.98 -10.26 -9.25
CA TYR A 178 -12.52 -11.06 -10.35
C TYR A 178 -12.98 -12.44 -9.92
N ILE A 179 -12.37 -13.00 -8.88
CA ILE A 179 -12.79 -14.29 -8.32
C ILE A 179 -14.05 -14.11 -7.48
N SER A 180 -14.12 -13.05 -6.65
CA SER A 180 -15.27 -12.79 -5.79
C SER A 180 -16.50 -12.31 -6.55
N GLU A 181 -16.32 -11.59 -7.66
CA GLU A 181 -17.41 -11.00 -8.45
C GLU A 181 -17.62 -11.70 -9.81
N ALA A 182 -17.04 -12.89 -9.99
CA ALA A 182 -17.10 -13.67 -11.23
C ALA A 182 -18.47 -13.79 -11.93
N PRO A 183 -19.64 -13.77 -11.23
CA PRO A 183 -20.95 -13.79 -11.90
C PRO A 183 -21.36 -12.44 -12.54
N TYR A 184 -20.70 -11.33 -12.22
CA TYR A 184 -21.17 -9.96 -12.51
C TYR A 184 -20.17 -9.08 -13.29
N VAL A 185 -18.91 -9.51 -13.46
CA VAL A 185 -17.88 -8.69 -14.13
C VAL A 185 -17.93 -8.87 -15.65
N SER A 186 -18.36 -7.83 -16.36
CA SER A 186 -18.14 -7.68 -17.80
C SER A 186 -16.64 -7.58 -18.10
N PHE A 187 -16.20 -8.15 -19.23
CA PHE A 187 -14.79 -8.23 -19.68
C PHE A 187 -14.02 -6.88 -19.76
N ASP A 188 -14.69 -5.73 -19.62
CA ASP A 188 -14.09 -4.39 -19.56
C ASP A 188 -13.14 -4.17 -18.36
N GLY A 189 -13.19 -5.02 -17.33
CA GLY A 189 -12.30 -4.91 -16.16
C GLY A 189 -10.82 -5.20 -16.43
N ALA A 190 -10.46 -5.94 -17.50
CA ALA A 190 -9.11 -6.46 -17.71
C ALA A 190 -7.98 -5.40 -17.68
N GLY A 191 -8.29 -4.13 -18.01
CA GLY A 191 -7.36 -3.01 -17.90
C GLY A 191 -6.73 -2.85 -16.50
N TRP A 192 -7.47 -3.16 -15.44
CA TRP A 192 -7.01 -3.07 -14.06
C TRP A 192 -5.92 -4.09 -13.70
N LEU A 193 -5.84 -5.22 -14.43
CA LEU A 193 -4.75 -6.20 -14.29
C LEU A 193 -3.56 -5.85 -15.18
N VAL A 194 -3.83 -5.36 -16.39
CA VAL A 194 -2.82 -5.13 -17.42
C VAL A 194 -1.93 -3.94 -17.07
N ILE A 195 -2.48 -2.83 -16.56
CA ILE A 195 -1.71 -1.62 -16.24
C ILE A 195 -0.64 -1.91 -15.16
N PRO A 196 -0.95 -2.50 -13.99
CA PRO A 196 0.06 -2.88 -13.01
C PRO A 196 1.10 -3.85 -13.56
N ALA A 197 0.69 -4.84 -14.36
CA ALA A 197 1.60 -5.81 -14.95
C ALA A 197 2.60 -5.14 -15.91
N ILE A 198 2.15 -4.22 -16.77
CA ILE A 198 3.01 -3.43 -17.65
C ILE A 198 3.95 -2.56 -16.82
N ALA A 199 3.46 -1.88 -15.78
CA ALA A 199 4.29 -1.05 -14.91
C ALA A 199 5.39 -1.85 -14.21
N VAL A 200 5.07 -3.05 -13.70
CA VAL A 200 6.06 -3.99 -13.15
C VAL A 200 7.05 -4.43 -14.23
N GLY A 201 6.58 -4.76 -15.44
CA GLY A 201 7.43 -5.15 -16.56
C GLY A 201 8.43 -4.07 -16.97
N ILE A 202 7.99 -2.82 -17.11
CA ILE A 202 8.83 -1.66 -17.40
C ILE A 202 9.85 -1.45 -16.28
N ALA A 203 9.40 -1.41 -15.02
CA ALA A 203 10.29 -1.23 -13.88
C ALA A 203 11.33 -2.37 -13.80
N TYR A 204 10.93 -3.62 -14.02
CA TYR A 204 11.82 -4.77 -14.04
C TYR A 204 12.87 -4.65 -15.15
N ALA A 205 12.45 -4.32 -16.37
CA ALA A 205 13.34 -4.16 -17.52
C ALA A 205 14.38 -3.07 -17.29
N VAL A 206 13.98 -1.94 -16.69
CA VAL A 206 14.88 -0.83 -16.35
C VAL A 206 15.85 -1.21 -15.23
N LEU A 207 15.37 -1.93 -14.21
CA LEU A 207 16.19 -2.32 -13.05
C LEU A 207 17.11 -3.52 -13.35
N ARG A 208 16.91 -4.27 -14.44
CA ARG A 208 17.62 -5.54 -14.75
C ARG A 208 19.15 -5.47 -14.70
N ASN A 209 19.70 -4.28 -14.91
CA ASN A 209 21.15 -4.04 -14.90
C ASN A 209 21.71 -3.85 -13.46
N GLN A 210 20.89 -3.96 -12.43
CA GLN A 210 21.32 -3.92 -11.03
C GLN A 210 21.82 -5.29 -10.55
N LYS A 211 22.83 -5.29 -9.68
CA LYS A 211 23.39 -6.52 -9.07
C LYS A 211 22.46 -7.05 -7.98
N MET A 212 21.35 -7.69 -8.36
CA MET A 212 20.39 -8.32 -7.44
C MET A 212 19.92 -9.67 -7.99
N SER A 213 19.38 -10.53 -7.13
CA SER A 213 18.71 -11.75 -7.59
C SER A 213 17.43 -11.40 -8.37
N ARG A 214 17.00 -12.28 -9.27
CA ARG A 214 15.79 -12.08 -10.09
C ARG A 214 14.54 -11.82 -9.24
N PHE A 215 14.43 -12.50 -8.10
CA PHE A 215 13.30 -12.36 -7.18
C PHE A 215 13.34 -11.04 -6.41
N ALA A 216 14.53 -10.63 -5.94
CA ALA A 216 14.71 -9.31 -5.32
C ALA A 216 14.41 -8.18 -6.31
N LEU A 217 14.80 -8.37 -7.58
CA LEU A 217 14.52 -7.44 -8.67
C LEU A 217 13.02 -7.31 -8.96
N LEU A 218 12.29 -8.42 -8.96
CA LEU A 218 10.84 -8.44 -9.11
C LEU A 218 10.14 -7.71 -7.96
N SER A 219 10.48 -8.04 -6.72
CA SER A 219 9.94 -7.32 -5.55
C SER A 219 10.28 -5.83 -5.61
N ASP A 220 11.47 -5.47 -6.10
CA ASP A 220 11.85 -4.08 -6.27
C ASP A 220 10.98 -3.36 -7.31
N ALA A 221 10.71 -4.00 -8.44
CA ALA A 221 9.82 -3.49 -9.48
C ALA A 221 8.38 -3.32 -8.98
N ILE A 222 7.89 -4.26 -8.15
CA ILE A 222 6.60 -4.16 -7.47
C ILE A 222 6.55 -2.92 -6.56
N ILE A 223 7.62 -2.60 -5.83
CA ILE A 223 7.67 -1.36 -5.02
C ILE A 223 7.58 -0.11 -5.91
N VAL A 224 8.25 -0.08 -7.07
CA VAL A 224 8.12 1.04 -8.03
C VAL A 224 6.67 1.18 -8.48
N MET A 225 6.04 0.07 -8.89
CA MET A 225 4.64 0.06 -9.31
C MET A 225 3.73 0.53 -8.18
N THR A 226 3.95 0.07 -6.94
CA THR A 226 3.18 0.46 -5.75
C THR A 226 3.19 1.98 -5.56
N ILE A 227 4.34 2.62 -5.72
CA ILE A 227 4.47 4.08 -5.60
C ILE A 227 3.64 4.80 -6.65
N GLY A 228 3.69 4.34 -7.91
CA GLY A 228 2.84 4.88 -8.98
C GLY A 228 1.36 4.66 -8.70
N TRP A 229 0.98 3.43 -8.34
CA TRP A 229 -0.40 3.02 -8.10
C TRP A 229 -1.06 3.80 -6.97
N VAL A 230 -0.39 3.90 -5.82
CA VAL A 230 -0.90 4.68 -4.68
C VAL A 230 -1.03 6.15 -5.04
N SER A 231 -0.14 6.68 -5.89
CA SER A 231 -0.25 8.07 -6.38
C SER A 231 -1.45 8.28 -7.28
N ILE A 232 -1.81 7.31 -8.14
CA ILE A 232 -3.04 7.35 -8.94
C ILE A 232 -4.24 7.43 -8.01
N TRP A 233 -4.31 6.55 -7.02
CA TRP A 233 -5.45 6.50 -6.08
C TRP A 233 -5.60 7.80 -5.26
N ILE A 234 -4.49 8.38 -4.80
CA ILE A 234 -4.49 9.68 -4.13
C ILE A 234 -4.99 10.77 -5.08
N ALA A 235 -4.46 10.82 -6.31
CA ALA A 235 -4.84 11.82 -7.29
C ALA A 235 -6.32 11.72 -7.66
N ASP A 236 -6.82 10.50 -7.85
CA ASP A 236 -8.22 10.21 -8.15
C ASP A 236 -9.15 10.71 -7.04
N SER A 237 -8.78 10.47 -5.78
CA SER A 237 -9.49 10.99 -4.62
C SER A 237 -9.60 12.52 -4.65
N PHE A 238 -8.53 13.23 -5.02
CA PHE A 238 -8.53 14.69 -5.14
C PHE A 238 -9.30 15.21 -6.34
N VAL A 239 -9.19 14.57 -7.51
CA VAL A 239 -9.93 14.95 -8.71
C VAL A 239 -11.43 14.74 -8.50
N GLY A 240 -11.81 13.67 -7.80
CA GLY A 240 -13.19 13.43 -7.38
C GLY A 240 -13.77 14.56 -6.53
N MET A 241 -12.97 15.19 -5.65
CA MET A 241 -13.41 16.37 -4.88
C MET A 241 -13.73 17.59 -5.76
N LEU A 242 -13.10 17.69 -6.93
CA LEU A 242 -13.35 18.78 -7.89
C LEU A 242 -14.63 18.55 -8.71
N GLN A 243 -15.36 17.46 -8.47
CA GLN A 243 -16.58 17.08 -9.18
C GLN A 243 -16.38 16.99 -10.71
N VAL A 244 -15.17 16.63 -11.14
CA VAL A 244 -14.90 16.38 -12.56
C VAL A 244 -15.65 15.11 -12.97
N PRO A 245 -16.48 15.15 -14.02
CA PRO A 245 -17.26 13.98 -14.43
C PRO A 245 -16.37 12.86 -14.96
N TYR A 246 -16.74 11.63 -14.66
CA TYR A 246 -16.14 10.43 -15.23
C TYR A 246 -16.44 10.36 -16.75
N PRO A 247 -15.50 9.95 -17.63
CA PRO A 247 -14.14 9.45 -17.37
C PRO A 247 -13.04 10.52 -17.40
N LEU A 248 -13.38 11.81 -17.51
CA LEU A 248 -12.39 12.89 -17.60
C LEU A 248 -11.57 13.04 -16.31
N ALA A 249 -12.10 12.55 -15.19
CA ALA A 249 -11.42 12.51 -13.89
C ALA A 249 -10.21 11.54 -13.85
N ASP A 250 -10.24 10.46 -14.64
CA ASP A 250 -9.21 9.42 -14.60
C ASP A 250 -7.90 9.88 -15.25
N ILE A 251 -7.99 10.65 -16.33
CA ILE A 251 -6.84 11.06 -17.14
C ILE A 251 -5.80 11.83 -16.31
N PRO A 252 -6.17 12.90 -15.54
CA PRO A 252 -5.23 13.58 -14.66
C PRO A 252 -4.59 12.64 -13.62
N SER A 253 -5.36 11.71 -13.05
CA SER A 253 -4.90 10.78 -12.02
C SER A 253 -3.84 9.83 -12.57
N TYR A 254 -4.05 9.28 -13.76
CA TYR A 254 -3.07 8.45 -14.46
C TYR A 254 -1.83 9.24 -14.87
N ILE A 255 -1.96 10.50 -15.31
CA ILE A 255 -0.82 11.37 -15.63
C ILE A 255 0.04 11.60 -14.39
N ILE A 256 -0.57 11.97 -13.26
CA ILE A 256 0.14 12.19 -11.99
C ILE A 256 0.84 10.90 -11.56
N GLY A 257 0.13 9.76 -11.58
CA GLY A 257 0.69 8.45 -11.28
C GLY A 257 1.91 8.10 -12.13
N LEU A 258 1.84 8.35 -13.44
CA LEU A 258 2.91 8.10 -14.38
C LEU A 258 4.12 9.02 -14.14
N ILE A 259 3.90 10.29 -13.80
CA ILE A 259 4.97 11.22 -13.43
C ILE A 259 5.67 10.75 -12.16
N VAL A 260 4.92 10.38 -11.12
CA VAL A 260 5.51 9.92 -9.85
C VAL A 260 6.25 8.59 -10.04
N PHE A 261 5.67 7.63 -10.75
CA PHE A 261 6.30 6.37 -11.13
C PHE A 261 7.62 6.60 -11.88
N SER A 262 7.59 7.42 -12.93
CA SER A 262 8.75 7.68 -13.78
C SER A 262 9.85 8.42 -13.03
N THR A 263 9.47 9.40 -12.21
CA THR A 263 10.41 10.15 -11.35
C THR A 263 11.07 9.24 -10.33
N TYR A 264 10.30 8.41 -9.64
CA TYR A 264 10.84 7.45 -8.67
C TYR A 264 11.79 6.46 -9.34
N LEU A 265 11.37 5.86 -10.46
CA LEU A 265 12.19 4.90 -11.21
C LEU A 265 13.50 5.54 -11.71
N PHE A 266 13.43 6.75 -12.27
CA PHE A 266 14.59 7.50 -12.73
C PHE A 266 15.58 7.78 -11.59
N LEU A 267 15.10 8.33 -10.47
CA LEU A 267 15.95 8.62 -9.30
C LEU A 267 16.59 7.35 -8.73
N ARG A 268 15.89 6.21 -8.81
CA ARG A 268 16.36 4.92 -8.30
C ARG A 268 17.45 4.29 -9.16
N VAL A 269 17.43 4.54 -10.46
CA VAL A 269 18.40 3.98 -11.43
C VAL A 269 19.63 4.87 -11.57
N ARG A 270 19.48 6.19 -11.32
CA ARG A 270 20.57 7.17 -11.42
C ARG A 270 21.73 6.79 -10.50
N ARG A 271 22.75 6.16 -11.08
CA ARG A 271 24.02 5.85 -10.43
C ARG A 271 24.76 7.17 -10.18
N ARG A 272 25.18 7.39 -8.93
CA ARG A 272 26.40 8.13 -8.65
C ARG A 272 27.47 7.10 -8.36
#